data_AF-G7K939-F1
#
_entry.id   AF-G7K939-F1
#
_cell.length_a   1.000
_cell.length_b   1.000
_cell.length_c   1.000
_cell.angle_alpha   90.00
_cell.angle_beta   90.00
_cell.angle_gamma   90.00
#
_symmetry.space_group_name_H-M   'P 1'
#
loop_
_entity.id
_entity.type
_entity.pdbx_description
1 polymer ?
#
loop_
_entity_poly.entity_id
_entity_poly.type
_entity_poly.pdbx_seq_one_letter_code
_entity_poly.pdbx_strand_id
1 'polypeptide(L)' 'MTSFLKFVYIMVLFLSLFLIATDVKAFLKCDSDLDCPPKMCYSHLSFVPLCVDNHCDCIQWKFKNNIPKAFP' A
#
# COMPACT_ATOMS: atom_id res chain seq x y z
N MET A 1 -8.88 39.94 -5.69
CA MET A 1 -9.15 38.94 -6.75
C MET A 1 -8.01 37.93 -6.94
N THR A 2 -6.75 38.26 -6.67
CA THR A 2 -5.61 37.32 -6.75
C THR A 2 -5.47 36.36 -5.56
N SER A 3 -6.01 36.70 -4.39
CA SER A 3 -5.91 35.87 -3.18
C SER A 3 -6.76 34.59 -3.25
N PHE A 4 -7.98 34.68 -3.78
CA PHE A 4 -8.88 33.53 -3.93
C PHE A 4 -8.33 32.50 -4.93
N LEU A 5 -7.79 32.95 -6.06
CA LEU A 5 -7.16 32.06 -7.06
C LEU A 5 -5.98 31.29 -6.47
N LYS A 6 -5.17 31.94 -5.63
CA LYS A 6 -4.05 31.27 -4.92
C LYS A 6 -4.57 30.20 -3.95
N PHE A 7 -5.65 30.48 -3.22
CA PHE A 7 -6.25 29.50 -2.31
C PHE A 7 -6.77 28.26 -3.03
N VAL A 8 -7.51 28.46 -4.13
CA VAL A 8 -8.02 27.36 -4.95
C VAL A 8 -6.88 26.52 -5.53
N TYR A 9 -5.82 27.16 -6.01
CA TYR A 9 -4.65 26.46 -6.56
C TYR A 9 -3.98 25.57 -5.51
N ILE A 10 -3.77 26.09 -4.29
CA ILE A 10 -3.19 25.32 -3.19
C ILE A 10 -4.09 24.13 -2.83
N MET A 11 -5.41 24.32 -2.73
CA MET A 11 -6.37 23.24 -2.44
C MET A 11 -6.32 22.13 -3.51
N VAL A 12 -6.28 22.49 -4.79
CA VAL A 12 -6.19 21.51 -5.90
C VAL A 12 -4.88 20.72 -5.84
N LEU A 13 -3.77 21.37 -5.51
CA LEU A 13 -2.48 20.66 -5.32
C LEU A 13 -2.55 19.67 -4.16
N PHE A 14 -3.10 20.08 -3.02
CA PHE A 14 -3.27 19.17 -1.88
C PHE A 14 -4.17 17.98 -2.21
N LEU A 15 -5.29 18.21 -2.89
CA LEU A 15 -6.19 17.14 -3.31
C LEU A 15 -5.52 16.19 -4.31
N SER A 16 -4.75 16.71 -5.27
CA SER A 16 -4.00 15.91 -6.22
C SER A 16 -2.97 15.01 -5.54
N LEU A 17 -2.18 15.56 -4.61
CA LEU A 17 -1.22 14.81 -3.80
C LEU A 17 -1.91 13.72 -2.97
N PHE A 18 -3.06 14.04 -2.37
CA PHE A 18 -3.83 13.07 -1.59
C PHE A 18 -4.37 11.93 -2.45
N LEU A 19 -4.86 12.24 -3.66
CA LEU A 19 -5.36 11.25 -4.61
C LEU A 19 -4.26 10.24 -5.00
N ILE A 20 -3.05 10.73 -5.26
CA ILE A 20 -1.89 9.88 -5.57
C ILE A 20 -1.55 8.99 -4.38
N ALA A 21 -1.57 9.52 -3.15
CA ALA A 21 -1.29 8.73 -1.94
C ALA A 21 -2.37 7.67 -1.65
N THR A 22 -3.65 7.94 -1.99
CA THR A 22 -4.71 6.93 -1.88
C THR A 22 -4.59 5.82 -2.91
N ASP A 23 -4.09 6.11 -4.11
CA ASP A 23 -3.84 5.11 -5.14
C ASP A 23 -2.74 4.12 -4.73
N VAL A 24 -1.72 4.59 -3.99
CA VAL A 24 -0.69 3.71 -3.40
C VAL A 24 -1.30 2.68 -2.42
N LYS A 25 -2.39 3.01 -1.71
CA LYS A 25 -3.11 2.02 -0.88
C LYS A 25 -3.87 1.00 -1.71
N ALA A 26 -4.37 1.39 -2.89
CA ALA A 26 -4.98 0.46 -3.84
C ALA A 26 -3.92 -0.45 -4.49
N PHE A 27 -2.69 0.02 -4.68
CA PHE A 27 -1.55 -0.79 -5.13
C PHE A 27 -1.14 -1.88 -4.14
N LEU A 28 -1.52 -1.74 -2.87
CA LEU A 28 -1.33 -2.78 -1.85
C LEU A 28 -2.49 -3.78 -1.82
N LYS A 29 -3.50 -3.64 -2.68
CA LYS A 29 -4.55 -4.66 -2.81
C LYS A 29 -3.98 -5.87 -3.54
N CYS A 30 -4.15 -7.05 -2.98
CA CYS A 30 -3.71 -8.31 -3.56
C CYS A 30 -4.84 -9.34 -3.52
N ASP A 31 -4.81 -10.27 -4.46
CA ASP A 31 -5.65 -11.48 -4.44
C ASP A 31 -4.80 -12.69 -4.01
N SER A 32 -3.52 -12.66 -4.38
CA SER A 32 -2.53 -13.68 -4.12
C SER A 32 -1.21 -13.11 -3.59
N ASP A 33 -0.42 -13.96 -2.92
CA ASP A 33 0.94 -13.60 -2.47
C ASP A 33 1.86 -13.12 -3.62
N LEU A 34 1.55 -13.49 -4.86
CA LEU A 34 2.34 -13.13 -6.06
C LEU A 34 2.08 -11.71 -6.53
N ASP A 35 0.92 -11.13 -6.17
CA ASP A 35 0.58 -9.75 -6.51
C ASP A 35 1.40 -8.75 -5.68
N CYS A 36 1.95 -9.20 -4.55
CA CYS A 36 2.73 -8.36 -3.67
C CYS A 36 4.18 -8.22 -4.16
N PRO A 37 4.70 -6.98 -4.27
CA PRO A 37 6.05 -6.75 -4.76
C PRO A 37 7.11 -7.36 -3.81
N PRO A 38 8.05 -8.18 -4.32
CA PRO A 38 8.99 -8.94 -3.50
C PRO A 38 9.97 -8.07 -2.70
N LYS A 39 10.12 -6.79 -3.09
CA LYS A 39 11.02 -5.81 -2.45
C LYS A 39 10.29 -4.83 -1.52
N MET A 40 9.02 -5.06 -1.21
CA MET A 40 8.27 -4.20 -0.29
C MET A 40 8.76 -4.32 1.16
N CYS A 41 9.24 -5.51 1.55
CA CYS A 41 9.67 -5.79 2.92
C CYS A 41 11.19 -5.67 3.07
N TYR A 42 11.63 -5.24 4.25
CA TYR A 42 13.05 -5.22 4.60
C TYR A 42 13.63 -6.64 4.60
N SER A 43 14.38 -6.97 3.55
CA SER A 43 14.94 -8.31 3.32
C SER A 43 15.90 -8.78 4.42
N HIS A 44 16.45 -7.86 5.23
CA HIS A 44 17.44 -8.16 6.26
C HIS A 44 16.85 -8.90 7.48
N LEU A 45 15.53 -8.85 7.71
CA LEU A 45 14.91 -9.44 8.91
C LEU A 45 14.02 -10.67 8.61
N SER A 46 14.23 -11.37 7.49
CA SER A 46 13.42 -12.54 7.11
C SER A 46 11.90 -12.25 7.04
N PHE A 47 11.55 -11.04 6.60
CA PHE A 47 10.16 -10.70 6.28
C PHE A 47 9.86 -11.05 4.83
N VAL A 48 8.68 -11.60 4.61
CA VAL A 48 8.15 -11.92 3.29
C VAL A 48 6.83 -11.17 3.08
N PRO A 49 6.62 -10.57 1.89
CA PRO A 49 5.34 -10.00 1.55
C PRO A 49 4.32 -11.13 1.36
N LEU A 50 3.19 -11.04 2.05
CA LEU A 50 2.06 -11.95 1.87
C LEU A 50 0.77 -11.16 1.69
N CYS A 51 -0.19 -11.81 1.02
CA CYS A 51 -1.52 -11.28 0.91
C CYS A 51 -2.36 -11.69 2.13
N VAL A 52 -2.67 -10.72 2.98
CA VAL A 52 -3.48 -10.90 4.19
C VAL A 52 -4.66 -9.96 4.09
N ASP A 53 -5.88 -10.50 4.23
CA ASP A 53 -7.12 -9.72 4.13
C ASP A 53 -7.19 -8.82 2.89
N ASN A 54 -6.78 -9.38 1.74
CA ASN A 54 -6.78 -8.71 0.45
C ASN A 54 -5.78 -7.52 0.35
N HIS A 55 -4.82 -7.45 1.28
CA HIS A 55 -3.77 -6.44 1.35
C HIS A 55 -2.36 -7.05 1.50
N CYS A 56 -1.37 -6.41 0.89
CA CYS A 56 0.02 -6.82 1.00
C CYS A 56 0.63 -6.40 2.33
N ASP A 57 0.97 -7.38 3.16
CA ASP A 57 1.59 -7.20 4.46
C ASP A 57 2.97 -7.87 4.55
N CYS A 58 3.85 -7.26 5.36
CA CYS A 58 5.17 -7.79 5.64
C CYS A 58 5.15 -8.62 6.92
N ILE A 59 5.15 -9.95 6.78
CA ILE A 59 5.17 -10.86 7.92
C ILE A 59 6.52 -11.56 8.04
N GLN A 60 6.93 -11.90 9.26
CA GLN A 60 8.12 -12.74 9.44
C GLN A 60 7.84 -14.14 8.90
N TRP A 61 8.81 -14.69 8.15
CA TRP A 61 8.74 -16.05 7.59
C TRP A 61 8.34 -17.12 8.62
N LYS A 62 8.77 -16.96 9.88
CA LYS A 62 8.45 -17.88 11.00
C LYS A 62 6.95 -18.00 11.28
N PHE A 63 6.16 -16.96 10.99
CA PHE A 63 4.71 -16.93 11.23
C PHE A 63 3.87 -17.25 9.99
N LYS A 64 4.48 -17.45 8.81
CA LYS A 64 3.79 -17.73 7.55
C LYS A 64 2.77 -18.88 7.64
N ASN A 65 3.08 -19.91 8.42
CA ASN A 65 2.23 -21.11 8.53
C ASN A 65 1.04 -20.95 9.49
N ASN A 66 0.97 -19.87 10.27
CA ASN A 66 -0.10 -19.62 11.24
C ASN A 66 -1.16 -18.63 10.73
N ILE A 67 -0.98 -18.10 9.53
CA ILE A 67 -1.86 -17.06 8.98
C ILE A 67 -2.83 -17.71 8.01
N PRO A 68 -4.15 -17.46 8.15
CA PRO A 68 -5.12 -17.89 7.16
C PRO A 68 -4.76 -17.19 5.86
N LYS A 69 -4.31 -17.98 4.87
CA LYS A 69 -4.01 -17.45 3.55
C LYS A 69 -5.30 -16.91 2.95
N ALA A 70 -5.24 -15.73 2.35
CA ALA A 70 -6.26 -15.32 1.38
C ALA A 70 -6.28 -16.41 0.30
N PHE A 71 -7.30 -17.25 0.34
CA PHE A 71 -7.56 -18.26 -0.68
C PHE A 71 -8.34 -17.54 -1.80
N PRO A 72 -8.08 -17.83 -3.08
CA PRO A 72 -8.81 -17.21 -4.20
C PRO A 72 -10.31 -17.48 -4.15
#